data_AF-A0AAW9KL73-F1
#
_entry.id   AF-A0AAW9KL73-F1
#
_cell.length_a   1.000
_cell.length_b   1.000
_cell.length_c   1.000
_cell.angle_alpha   90.00
_cell.angle_beta   90.00
_cell.angle_gamma   90.00
#
_symmetry.space_group_name_H-M   'P 1'
#
loop_
_entity.id
_entity.type
_entity.pdbx_description
1 polymer ?
#
loop_
_entity_poly.entity_id
_entity_poly.type
_entity_poly.pdbx_seq_one_letter_code
_entity_poly.pdbx_strand_id
1 'polypeptide(L)'
;VLKFIPYGVFALIATTAATNGMDTIKSLINVILAVYIACILQIVLVHTPLIAFVARKNPLKFFKDIFPAQIVAFTSQSSYGTLPVTIKSLVENAKVSENIASFVAPLGSTIGMNACGGLYPAIVAIFVANVFNVDMTMYHYFLIVLT
;
A
#
# COMPACT_ATOMS: atom_id res chain seq x y z
N VAL A 1 -25.84 0.71 -5.58
CA VAL A 1 -25.14 1.16 -4.35
C VAL A 1 -23.94 2.05 -4.65
N LEU A 2 -22.91 1.61 -5.38
CA LEU A 2 -21.71 2.41 -5.68
C LEU A 2 -21.97 3.81 -6.29
N LYS A 3 -22.96 3.94 -7.19
CA LYS A 3 -23.34 5.23 -7.80
C LYS A 3 -23.86 6.28 -6.80
N PHE A 4 -24.35 5.86 -5.62
CA PHE A 4 -24.89 6.75 -4.59
C PHE A 4 -23.85 7.15 -3.53
N ILE A 5 -22.68 6.50 -3.50
CA ILE A 5 -21.59 6.80 -2.56
C ILE A 5 -21.20 8.29 -2.53
N PRO A 6 -21.13 9.01 -3.67
CA PRO A 6 -20.73 10.43 -3.65
C PRO A 6 -21.62 11.30 -2.74
N TYR A 7 -22.93 11.05 -2.73
CA TYR A 7 -23.87 11.79 -1.88
C TYR A 7 -23.70 11.46 -0.40
N GLY A 8 -23.52 10.17 -0.08
CA GLY A 8 -23.30 9.72 1.30
C GLY A 8 -21.98 10.23 1.87
N VAL A 9 -20.89 10.13 1.11
CA VAL A 9 -19.56 10.63 1.50
C VAL A 9 -19.59 12.14 1.68
N PHE A 10 -20.26 12.89 0.79
CA PHE A 10 -20.40 14.34 0.95
C PHE A 10 -21.09 14.70 2.28
N ALA A 11 -22.21 14.04 2.60
CA ALA A 11 -22.92 14.27 3.86
C ALA A 11 -22.06 13.94 5.09
N LEU A 12 -21.31 12.83 5.05
CA LEU A 12 -20.41 12.42 6.15
C LEU A 12 -19.21 13.37 6.33
N ILE A 13 -18.59 13.82 5.24
CA ILE A 13 -17.47 14.78 5.30
C ILE A 13 -17.97 16.14 5.80
N ALA A 14 -19.11 16.62 5.30
CA ALA A 14 -19.67 17.91 5.72
C ALA A 14 -19.99 17.93 7.22
N THR A 15 -20.61 16.86 7.73
CA THR A 15 -20.92 16.73 9.16
C THR A 15 -19.67 16.57 10.02
N THR A 16 -18.68 15.78 9.58
CA THR A 16 -17.40 15.62 10.28
C THR A 16 -16.61 16.94 10.33
N ALA A 17 -16.56 17.68 9.22
CA ALA A 17 -15.88 18.97 9.16
C ALA A 17 -16.55 20.03 10.05
N ALA A 18 -17.89 20.03 10.11
CA ALA A 18 -18.65 20.94 10.98
C ALA A 18 -18.46 20.65 12.47
N THR A 19 -18.24 19.39 12.85
CA THR A 19 -18.14 18.96 14.26
C THR A 19 -16.72 18.95 14.80
N ASN A 20 -15.74 18.58 13.98
CA ASN A 20 -14.35 18.33 14.43
C ASN A 20 -13.34 19.36 13.87
N GLY A 21 -13.76 20.23 12.93
CA GLY A 21 -12.97 21.38 12.48
C GLY A 21 -11.55 21.05 11.98
N MET A 22 -10.58 21.89 12.37
CA MET A 22 -9.18 21.80 11.90
C MET A 22 -8.43 20.56 12.43
N ASP A 23 -8.88 19.97 13.53
CA ASP A 23 -8.22 18.81 14.13
C ASP A 23 -8.43 17.51 13.34
N THR A 24 -9.51 17.43 12.55
CA THR A 24 -9.70 16.35 11.56
C THR A 24 -8.62 16.38 10.48
N ILE A 25 -8.25 17.57 10.00
CA ILE A 25 -7.24 17.72 8.95
C ILE A 25 -5.86 17.25 9.45
N LYS A 26 -5.48 17.65 10.68
CA LYS A 26 -4.24 17.17 11.30
C LYS A 26 -4.23 15.65 11.45
N SER A 27 -5.34 15.09 11.91
CA SER A 27 -5.51 13.64 12.10
C SER A 27 -5.38 12.87 10.77
N LEU A 28 -5.94 13.39 9.68
CA LEU A 28 -5.81 12.82 8.34
C LEU A 28 -4.37 12.89 7.82
N ILE A 29 -3.66 14.01 8.03
CA ILE A 29 -2.26 14.13 7.65
C ILE A 29 -1.40 13.09 8.37
N ASN A 30 -1.65 12.86 9.68
CA ASN A 30 -0.95 11.84 10.44
C ASN A 30 -1.15 10.43 9.86
N VAL A 31 -2.37 10.10 9.42
CA VAL A 31 -2.66 8.82 8.74
C VAL A 31 -1.88 8.70 7.43
N ILE A 32 -1.87 9.75 6.60
CA ILE A 32 -1.13 9.76 5.34
C ILE A 32 0.36 9.52 5.61
N LEU A 33 0.95 10.25 6.55
CA LEU A 33 2.35 10.08 6.94
C LEU A 33 2.63 8.67 7.46
N ALA A 34 1.75 8.13 8.31
CA ALA A 34 1.87 6.77 8.84
C ALA A 34 1.89 5.71 7.71
N VAL A 35 1.01 5.85 6.71
CA VAL A 35 0.98 4.95 5.54
C VAL A 35 2.28 5.05 4.74
N TYR A 36 2.78 6.25 4.46
CA TYR A 36 4.05 6.41 3.73
C TYR A 36 5.23 5.82 4.50
N ILE A 37 5.32 6.07 5.81
CA ILE A 37 6.36 5.50 6.68
C ILE A 37 6.27 3.98 6.67
N ALA A 38 5.07 3.40 6.82
CA ALA A 38 4.86 1.96 6.80
C ALA A 38 5.28 1.33 5.47
N CYS A 39 4.94 1.96 4.34
CA CYS A 39 5.37 1.51 3.01
C CYS A 39 6.90 1.57 2.85
N ILE A 40 7.56 2.63 3.34
CA ILE A 40 9.02 2.74 3.32
C ILE A 40 9.65 1.64 4.18
N LEU A 41 9.12 1.42 5.39
CA LEU A 41 9.58 0.34 6.28
C LEU A 41 9.41 -1.03 5.64
N GLN A 42 8.29 -1.29 4.95
CA GLN A 42 8.09 -2.54 4.20
C GLN A 42 9.16 -2.72 3.10
N ILE A 43 9.48 -1.67 2.35
CA ILE A 43 10.50 -1.73 1.29
C ILE A 43 11.89 -1.98 1.90
N VAL A 44 12.24 -1.28 2.98
CA VAL A 44 13.57 -1.34 3.60
C VAL A 44 13.78 -2.61 4.42
N LEU A 45 12.78 -3.05 5.19
CA LEU A 45 12.91 -4.17 6.13
C LEU A 45 12.53 -5.51 5.50
N VAL A 46 11.63 -5.53 4.52
CA VAL A 46 11.15 -6.78 3.91
C VAL A 46 11.73 -6.95 2.52
N HIS A 47 11.47 -6.01 1.61
CA HIS A 47 11.87 -6.20 0.21
C HIS A 47 13.39 -6.15 0.00
N THR A 48 14.09 -5.23 0.65
CA THR A 48 15.54 -5.07 0.50
C THR A 48 16.33 -6.31 0.96
N PRO A 49 16.07 -6.89 2.16
CA PRO A 49 16.75 -8.13 2.57
C PRO A 49 16.37 -9.33 1.71
N LEU A 50 15.12 -9.44 1.26
CA LEU A 50 14.72 -10.52 0.35
C LEU A 50 15.52 -10.47 -0.95
N ILE A 51 15.72 -9.27 -1.52
CA ILE A 51 16.53 -9.12 -2.74
C ILE A 51 18.01 -9.44 -2.46
N ALA A 52 18.55 -8.96 -1.32
CA ALA A 52 19.95 -9.14 -0.98
C ALA A 52 20.31 -10.60 -0.64
N PHE A 53 19.51 -11.27 0.19
CA PHE A 53 19.84 -12.58 0.75
C PHE A 53 19.23 -13.73 -0.04
N VAL A 54 17.99 -13.60 -0.53
CA VAL A 54 17.30 -14.68 -1.25
C VAL A 54 17.64 -14.61 -2.73
N ALA A 55 17.43 -13.45 -3.37
CA ALA A 55 17.74 -13.29 -4.79
C ALA A 55 19.24 -13.09 -5.07
N ARG A 56 20.05 -12.82 -4.03
CA ARG A 56 21.50 -12.58 -4.11
C ARG A 56 21.86 -11.53 -5.17
N LYS A 57 21.00 -10.52 -5.34
CA LYS A 57 21.20 -9.38 -6.24
C LYS A 57 21.45 -8.12 -5.44
N ASN A 58 22.15 -7.15 -6.04
CA ASN A 58 22.31 -5.83 -5.45
C ASN A 58 20.92 -5.13 -5.40
N PRO A 59 20.38 -4.82 -4.20
CA PRO A 59 19.05 -4.24 -4.07
C PRO A 59 18.91 -2.87 -4.72
N LEU A 60 19.93 -2.02 -4.60
CA LEU A 60 19.91 -0.67 -5.18
C LEU A 60 19.83 -0.73 -6.70
N LYS A 61 20.57 -1.67 -7.31
CA LYS A 61 20.49 -1.89 -8.76
C LYS A 61 19.11 -2.40 -9.15
N PHE A 62 18.54 -3.35 -8.42
CA PHE A 62 17.21 -3.87 -8.69
C PHE A 62 16.13 -2.77 -8.63
N PHE A 63 16.12 -1.94 -7.59
CA PHE A 63 15.16 -0.84 -7.49
C PHE A 63 15.32 0.17 -8.63
N LYS A 64 16.55 0.44 -9.08
CA LYS A 64 16.80 1.27 -10.26
C LYS A 64 16.25 0.64 -11.55
N ASP A 65 16.41 -0.67 -11.70
CA ASP A 65 15.95 -1.41 -12.89
C ASP A 65 14.42 -1.42 -13.01
N ILE A 66 13.69 -1.45 -11.89
CA ILE A 66 12.21 -1.43 -11.86
C ILE A 66 11.59 -0.04 -11.68
N PHE A 67 12.41 1.00 -11.57
CA PHE A 67 11.96 2.38 -11.32
C PHE A 67 10.88 2.89 -12.29
N PRO A 68 10.93 2.60 -13.61
CA PRO A 68 9.85 3.00 -14.53
C PRO A 68 8.49 2.44 -14.12
N ALA A 69 8.44 1.17 -13.70
CA ALA A 69 7.20 0.55 -13.22
C ALA A 69 6.72 1.21 -11.92
N GLN A 70 7.61 1.62 -11.02
CA GLN A 70 7.22 2.31 -9.78
C GLN A 70 6.56 3.66 -10.06
N ILE A 71 7.08 4.44 -11.01
CA ILE A 71 6.47 5.72 -11.41
C ILE A 71 5.07 5.49 -11.97
N VAL A 72 4.91 4.52 -12.88
CA VAL A 72 3.60 4.22 -13.47
C VAL A 72 2.62 3.70 -12.41
N ALA A 73 3.07 2.88 -11.46
CA ALA A 73 2.23 2.44 -10.33
C ALA A 73 1.75 3.62 -9.50
N PHE A 74 2.63 4.57 -9.20
CA PHE A 74 2.31 5.75 -8.41
C PHE A 74 1.32 6.68 -9.12
N THR A 75 1.50 6.91 -10.42
CA THR A 75 0.65 7.85 -11.18
C THR A 75 -0.68 7.23 -11.61
N SER A 76 -0.67 5.96 -12.02
CA SER A 76 -1.90 5.26 -12.45
C SER A 76 -2.75 4.78 -11.29
N GLN A 77 -2.16 4.64 -10.10
CA GLN A 77 -2.79 4.08 -8.90
C GLN A 77 -3.43 2.70 -9.14
N SER A 78 -2.90 1.94 -10.10
CA SER A 78 -3.47 0.67 -10.55
C SER A 78 -2.39 -0.39 -10.77
N SER A 79 -2.45 -1.47 -9.99
CA SER A 79 -1.55 -2.63 -10.15
C SER A 79 -1.68 -3.27 -11.53
N TYR A 80 -2.92 -3.44 -12.01
CA TYR A 80 -3.18 -3.99 -13.35
C TYR A 80 -2.79 -3.02 -14.47
N GLY A 81 -3.05 -1.72 -14.28
CA GLY A 81 -2.62 -0.69 -15.25
C GLY A 81 -1.10 -0.63 -15.42
N THR A 82 -0.36 -1.03 -14.39
CA THR A 82 1.12 -1.02 -14.39
C THR A 82 1.73 -2.34 -14.85
N LEU A 83 0.93 -3.39 -15.01
CA LEU A 83 1.41 -4.75 -15.31
C LEU A 83 2.28 -4.83 -16.58
N PRO A 84 1.93 -4.20 -17.72
CA PRO A 84 2.77 -4.26 -18.92
C PRO A 84 4.16 -3.64 -18.72
N VAL A 85 4.22 -2.50 -18.03
CA VAL A 85 5.49 -1.79 -17.72
C VAL A 85 6.32 -2.59 -16.71
N THR A 86 5.66 -3.28 -15.79
CA THR A 86 6.31 -4.18 -14.82
C THR A 86 6.99 -5.35 -15.51
N ILE A 87 6.28 -6.08 -16.37
CA ILE A 87 6.84 -7.21 -17.12
C ILE A 87 8.02 -6.74 -17.97
N LYS A 88 7.85 -5.63 -18.71
CA LYS A 88 8.93 -5.06 -19.53
C LYS A 88 10.16 -4.71 -18.70
N SER A 89 9.99 -4.04 -17.57
CA SER A 89 11.12 -3.65 -16.69
C SER A 89 11.83 -4.88 -16.10
N LEU A 90 11.08 -5.94 -15.75
CA LEU A 90 11.64 -7.19 -15.23
C LEU A 90 12.48 -7.92 -16.29
N VAL A 91 11.99 -8.00 -17.53
CA VAL A 91 12.67 -8.70 -18.63
C VAL A 91 13.86 -7.91 -19.15
N GLU A 92 13.65 -6.64 -19.51
CA GLU A 92 14.66 -5.82 -20.19
C GLU A 92 15.74 -5.31 -19.23
N ASN A 93 15.35 -4.82 -18.05
CA ASN A 93 16.28 -4.16 -17.12
C ASN A 93 16.80 -5.16 -16.07
N ALA A 94 15.90 -5.85 -15.36
CA ALA A 94 16.28 -6.75 -14.26
C ALA A 94 16.76 -8.14 -14.74
N LYS A 95 16.71 -8.40 -16.05
CA LYS A 95 17.15 -9.63 -16.73
C LYS A 95 16.50 -10.91 -16.17
N VAL A 96 15.21 -10.84 -15.86
CA VAL A 96 14.38 -11.99 -15.48
C VAL A 96 13.86 -12.66 -16.76
N SER A 97 13.72 -13.99 -16.76
CA SER A 97 13.15 -14.66 -17.92
C SER A 97 11.69 -14.25 -18.12
N GLU A 98 11.29 -14.11 -19.39
CA GLU A 98 9.94 -13.66 -19.75
C GLU A 98 8.87 -14.61 -19.21
N ASN A 99 9.10 -15.93 -19.28
CA ASN A 99 8.17 -16.92 -18.73
C ASN A 99 7.92 -16.73 -17.23
N ILE A 100 8.95 -16.39 -16.45
CA ILE A 100 8.80 -16.15 -15.01
C ILE A 100 8.10 -14.81 -14.78
N ALA A 101 8.51 -13.75 -15.49
CA ALA A 101 7.93 -12.42 -15.32
C ALA A 101 6.44 -12.40 -15.68
N SER A 102 6.06 -13.01 -16.80
CA SER A 102 4.68 -13.07 -17.30
C SER A 102 3.77 -13.97 -16.46
N PHE A 103 4.31 -14.87 -15.64
CA PHE A 103 3.53 -15.69 -14.71
C PHE A 103 3.44 -15.05 -13.32
N VAL A 104 4.58 -14.62 -12.76
CA VAL A 104 4.67 -14.15 -11.37
C VAL A 104 4.12 -12.73 -11.23
N ALA A 105 4.32 -11.83 -12.20
CA ALA A 105 3.85 -10.45 -12.07
C ALA A 105 2.31 -10.34 -12.01
N PRO A 106 1.52 -11.02 -12.88
CA PRO A 106 0.07 -10.99 -12.76
C PRO A 106 -0.45 -11.63 -11.47
N LEU A 107 0.16 -12.75 -11.05
CA LEU A 107 -0.18 -13.43 -9.79
C LEU A 107 0.12 -12.54 -8.58
N GLY A 108 1.24 -11.81 -8.63
CA GLY A 108 1.63 -10.84 -7.61
C GLY A 108 0.67 -9.65 -7.54
N SER A 109 0.15 -9.18 -8.67
CA SER A 109 -0.83 -8.07 -8.72
C SER A 109 -2.18 -8.41 -8.07
N THR A 110 -2.51 -9.70 -7.89
CA THR A 110 -3.75 -10.13 -7.23
C THR A 110 -3.55 -10.60 -5.81
N ILE A 111 -2.50 -11.37 -5.52
CA ILE A 111 -2.30 -11.98 -4.20
C ILE A 111 -1.34 -11.16 -3.34
N GLY A 112 -0.39 -10.42 -3.95
CA GLY A 112 0.67 -9.67 -3.27
C GLY A 112 0.23 -8.34 -2.66
N MET A 113 -1.00 -8.24 -2.16
CA MET A 113 -1.67 -7.03 -1.67
C MET A 113 -1.13 -6.49 -0.33
N ASN A 114 0.19 -6.33 -0.18
CA ASN A 114 0.84 -5.91 1.08
C ASN A 114 0.29 -4.57 1.62
N ALA A 115 0.05 -3.60 0.73
CA ALA A 115 -0.43 -2.28 1.11
C ALA A 115 -1.95 -2.25 1.36
N CYS A 116 -2.77 -2.67 0.39
CA CYS A 116 -4.22 -2.57 0.49
C CYS A 116 -4.87 -3.64 1.38
N GLY A 117 -4.26 -4.82 1.51
CA GLY A 117 -4.76 -5.90 2.37
C GLY A 117 -4.13 -5.90 3.76
N GLY A 118 -2.86 -5.51 3.88
CA GLY A 118 -2.15 -5.55 5.16
C GLY A 118 -2.06 -4.18 5.85
N LEU A 119 -1.23 -3.29 5.31
CA LEU A 119 -0.87 -2.04 6.00
C LEU A 119 -2.05 -1.08 6.15
N TYR A 120 -2.82 -0.85 5.08
CA TYR A 120 -3.86 0.18 5.06
C TYR A 120 -5.04 -0.15 6.00
N PRO A 121 -5.62 -1.36 5.98
CA PRO A 121 -6.71 -1.71 6.90
C PRO A 121 -6.28 -1.63 8.37
N ALA A 122 -5.06 -2.08 8.70
CA ALA A 122 -4.53 -2.02 10.06
C ALA A 122 -4.39 -0.58 10.58
N ILE A 123 -3.79 0.31 9.77
CA ILE A 123 -3.62 1.73 10.13
C ILE A 123 -4.98 2.41 10.29
N VAL A 124 -5.93 2.15 9.38
CA VAL A 124 -7.28 2.73 9.45
C VAL A 124 -8.05 2.21 10.66
N ALA A 125 -7.97 0.92 10.97
CA ALA A 125 -8.63 0.35 12.15
C ALA A 125 -8.13 0.99 13.45
N ILE A 126 -6.82 1.14 13.60
CA ILE A 126 -6.20 1.80 14.76
C ILE A 126 -6.59 3.28 14.79
N PHE A 127 -6.61 3.96 13.65
CA PHE A 127 -7.03 5.36 13.57
C PHE A 127 -8.47 5.57 14.04
N VAL A 128 -9.39 4.75 13.54
CA VAL A 128 -10.81 4.79 13.94
C VAL A 128 -10.95 4.51 15.43
N ALA A 129 -10.26 3.51 15.97
CA ALA A 129 -10.27 3.22 17.40
C ALA A 129 -9.82 4.44 18.24
N ASN A 130 -8.78 5.14 17.81
CA ASN A 130 -8.33 6.36 18.49
C ASN A 130 -9.34 7.51 18.41
N VAL A 131 -9.97 7.74 17.26
CA VAL A 131 -10.97 8.81 17.09
C VAL A 131 -12.20 8.59 17.98
N PHE A 132 -12.64 7.34 18.12
CA PHE A 132 -13.79 6.98 18.95
C PHE A 132 -13.44 6.64 20.40
N ASN A 133 -12.18 6.82 20.82
CA ASN A 133 -11.68 6.46 22.16
C ASN A 133 -12.01 5.01 22.57
N VAL A 134 -11.85 4.08 21.63
CA VAL A 134 -12.03 2.65 21.88
C VAL A 134 -10.73 2.07 22.44
N ASP A 135 -10.80 1.47 23.63
CA ASP A 135 -9.64 0.82 24.24
C ASP A 135 -9.19 -0.40 23.42
N MET A 136 -7.96 -0.31 22.91
CA MET A 136 -7.32 -1.36 22.13
C MET A 136 -6.46 -2.23 23.04
N THR A 137 -6.94 -3.43 23.35
CA THR A 137 -6.15 -4.44 24.06
C THR A 137 -5.22 -5.18 23.09
N MET A 138 -4.22 -5.89 23.63
CA MET A 138 -3.31 -6.72 22.82
C MET A 138 -4.06 -7.76 21.96
N TYR A 139 -5.23 -8.21 22.40
CA TYR A 139 -6.11 -9.10 21.64
C TYR A 139 -6.63 -8.45 20.34
N HIS A 140 -7.02 -7.17 20.39
CA HIS A 140 -7.50 -6.45 19.21
C HIS A 140 -6.39 -6.28 18.16
N TYR A 141 -5.15 -6.01 18.59
CA TYR A 141 -4.01 -5.95 17.67
C TYR A 141 -3.72 -7.30 17.00
N PHE A 142 -3.82 -8.41 17.74
CA PHE A 142 -3.64 -9.74 17.16
C PHE A 142 -4.71 -10.07 16.11
N LEU A 143 -5.97 -9.74 16.40
CA LEU A 143 -7.06 -9.91 15.43
C LEU A 143 -6.82 -9.12 14.15
N ILE A 144 -6.43 -7.85 14.26
CA ILE A 144 -6.15 -6.99 13.10
C ILE A 144 -5.03 -7.56 12.21
N VAL A 145 -4.03 -8.21 12.80
CA VAL A 145 -2.94 -8.84 12.02
C VAL A 145 -3.41 -10.11 11.30
N LEU A 146 -4.39 -10.83 11.88
CA LEU A 146 -4.86 -12.10 11.38
C LEU A 146 -5.95 -11.98 10.31
N THR A 147 -6.76 -10.92 10.37
CA THR A 147 -7.90 -10.66 9.47
C THR A 147 -7.55 -9.69 8.35
#